data_AF-A0A936LZ86-F1
#
_entry.id   AF-A0A936LZ86-F1
#
_cell.length_a   1.000
_cell.length_b   1.000
_cell.length_c   1.000
_cell.angle_alpha   90.00
_cell.angle_beta   90.00
_cell.angle_gamma   90.00
#
_symmetry.space_group_name_H-M   'P 1'
#
loop_
_entity.id
_entity.type
_entity.pdbx_description
1 polymer ?
#
loop_
_entity_poly.entity_id
_entity_poly.type
_entity_poly.pdbx_seq_one_letter_code
_entity_poly.pdbx_strand_id
1 'polypeptide(L)'
;MLLGETSAFAVLLTLLVVGFVGFFVVVVGSVIRAVTCAFRTLGRALFGAGHPDPGVPVNTLVGCPNTRCGYLNPPQARYCARCGSRLRG
;
A
#
# COMPACT_ATOMS: atom_id res chain seq x y z
N MET A 1 10.54 -50.16 -17.76
CA MET A 1 10.57 -49.85 -16.32
C MET A 1 11.33 -48.55 -16.04
N LEU A 2 12.58 -48.40 -16.52
CA LEU A 2 13.42 -47.20 -16.31
C LEU A 2 12.82 -45.83 -16.70
N LEU A 3 12.02 -45.74 -17.78
CA LEU A 3 11.35 -44.48 -18.17
C LEU A 3 10.21 -44.07 -17.22
N GLY A 4 9.55 -45.04 -16.56
CA GLY A 4 8.50 -44.76 -15.58
C GLY A 4 9.07 -44.24 -14.27
N GLU A 5 10.14 -44.86 -13.79
CA GLU A 5 10.82 -44.48 -12.55
C GLU A 5 11.43 -43.08 -12.64
N THR A 6 12.12 -42.76 -13.75
CA THR A 6 12.68 -41.42 -13.98
C THR A 6 11.61 -40.32 -14.01
N SER A 7 10.44 -40.59 -14.60
CA SER A 7 9.33 -39.63 -14.61
C SER A 7 8.75 -39.37 -13.21
N ALA A 8 8.66 -40.41 -12.37
CA ALA A 8 8.16 -40.27 -11.00
C ALA A 8 9.11 -39.44 -10.13
N PHE A 9 10.43 -39.66 -10.25
CA PHE A 9 11.41 -38.84 -9.53
C PHE A 9 11.40 -37.38 -9.98
N ALA A 10 11.27 -37.13 -11.28
CA ALA A 10 11.18 -35.77 -11.81
C ALA A 10 9.94 -35.03 -11.28
N VAL A 11 8.78 -35.70 -11.25
CA VAL A 11 7.55 -35.12 -10.69
C VAL A 11 7.70 -34.85 -9.19
N LEU A 12 8.22 -35.80 -8.42
CA LEU A 12 8.43 -35.63 -6.98
C LEU A 12 9.37 -34.46 -6.68
N LEU A 13 10.48 -34.36 -7.40
CA LEU A 13 11.44 -33.27 -7.24
C LEU A 13 10.82 -31.92 -7.62
N THR A 14 10.02 -31.89 -8.69
CA THR A 14 9.30 -30.67 -9.09
C THR A 14 8.32 -30.22 -8.01
N LEU A 15 7.54 -31.15 -7.43
CA LEU A 15 6.60 -30.83 -6.35
C LEU A 15 7.34 -30.33 -5.10
N LEU A 16 8.48 -30.94 -4.74
CA LEU A 16 9.29 -30.50 -3.62
C LEU A 16 9.86 -29.10 -3.83
N VAL A 17 10.40 -28.80 -5.01
CA VAL A 17 10.94 -27.48 -5.34
C VAL A 17 9.83 -26.43 -5.33
N VAL A 18 8.70 -26.69 -5.97
CA VAL A 18 7.56 -25.77 -6.00
C VAL A 18 7.00 -25.55 -4.59
N GLY A 19 6.84 -26.61 -3.81
CA GLY A 19 6.38 -26.53 -2.43
C GLY A 19 7.33 -25.73 -1.54
N PHE A 20 8.63 -25.96 -1.66
CA PHE A 20 9.66 -25.22 -0.94
C PHE A 20 9.63 -23.74 -1.33
N VAL A 21 9.73 -23.41 -2.62
CA VAL A 21 9.68 -22.02 -3.10
C VAL A 21 8.40 -21.33 -2.65
N GLY A 22 7.25 -21.98 -2.79
CA GLY A 22 5.96 -21.46 -2.34
C GLY A 22 5.92 -21.19 -0.84
N PHE A 23 6.43 -22.12 -0.03
CA PHE A 23 6.56 -21.94 1.43
C PHE A 23 7.39 -20.71 1.78
N PHE A 24 8.57 -20.55 1.16
CA PHE A 24 9.42 -19.38 1.39
C PHE A 24 8.74 -18.07 1.00
N VAL A 25 8.04 -18.03 -0.14
CA VAL A 25 7.28 -16.84 -0.56
C VAL A 25 6.21 -16.48 0.45
N VAL A 26 5.48 -17.46 0.99
CA VAL A 26 4.46 -17.23 2.02
C VAL A 26 5.07 -16.72 3.32
N VAL A 27 6.16 -17.32 3.78
CA VAL A 27 6.86 -16.92 5.01
C VAL A 27 7.46 -15.52 4.87
N VAL A 28 8.18 -15.24 3.80
CA VAL A 28 8.77 -13.91 3.56
C VAL A 28 7.67 -12.87 3.40
N GLY A 29 6.60 -13.18 2.66
CA GLY A 29 5.45 -12.30 2.48
C GLY A 29 4.71 -12.01 3.79
N SER A 30 4.58 -13.00 4.68
CA SER A 30 3.93 -12.82 5.99
C SER A 30 4.78 -11.94 6.91
N VAL A 31 6.10 -12.13 6.93
CA VAL A 31 7.04 -11.28 7.67
C VAL A 31 7.00 -9.85 7.15
N ILE A 32 7.09 -9.63 5.83
CA ILE A 32 7.03 -8.28 5.24
C ILE A 32 5.71 -7.59 5.61
N ARG A 33 4.58 -8.30 5.55
CA ARG A 33 3.28 -7.76 5.95
C ARG A 33 3.24 -7.41 7.43
N ALA A 34 3.71 -8.30 8.31
CA ALA A 34 3.76 -8.06 9.75
C ALA A 34 4.62 -6.83 10.09
N VAL A 35 5.82 -6.76 9.50
CA VAL A 35 6.76 -5.64 9.66
C VAL A 35 6.16 -4.34 9.12
N THR A 36 5.53 -4.36 7.95
CA THR A 36 4.87 -3.18 7.37
C THR A 36 3.71 -2.71 8.25
N CYS A 37 2.90 -3.63 8.79
CA CYS A 37 1.84 -3.28 9.72
C CYS A 37 2.40 -2.67 11.00
N ALA A 38 3.45 -3.25 11.58
CA ALA A 38 4.11 -2.73 12.78
C ALA A 38 4.71 -1.33 12.55
N PHE A 39 5.36 -1.09 11.40
CA PHE A 39 5.88 0.24 11.08
C PHE A 39 4.76 1.24 10.78
N ARG A 40 3.63 0.82 10.19
CA ARG A 40 2.48 1.71 10.00
C ARG A 40 1.81 2.09 11.31
N THR A 41 1.68 1.16 12.25
CA THR A 41 1.11 1.45 13.58
C THR A 41 2.05 2.33 14.39
N LEU A 42 3.34 2.00 14.41
CA LEU A 42 4.36 2.77 15.11
C LEU A 42 4.56 4.16 14.48
N GLY A 43 4.58 4.25 13.15
CA GLY A 43 4.66 5.51 12.43
C GLY A 43 3.47 6.42 12.70
N ARG A 44 2.25 5.87 12.84
CA ARG A 44 1.09 6.65 13.30
C ARG A 44 1.21 7.08 14.75
N ALA A 45 1.74 6.23 15.63
CA ALA A 45 1.89 6.55 17.05
C ALA A 45 2.99 7.60 17.31
N LEU A 46 4.09 7.56 16.56
CA LEU A 46 5.26 8.43 16.78
C LEU A 46 5.24 9.69 15.90
N PHE A 47 4.76 9.59 14.66
CA PHE A 47 4.83 10.67 13.66
C PHE A 47 3.47 11.02 13.05
N GLY A 48 2.38 10.39 13.50
CA GLY A 48 1.03 10.70 13.08
C GLY A 48 0.54 12.01 13.68
N ALA A 49 0.90 13.12 13.04
CA ALA A 49 0.16 14.37 13.19
C ALA A 49 -1.25 14.20 12.60
N GLY A 50 -2.26 14.41 13.44
CA GLY A 50 -3.62 14.74 13.03
C GLY A 50 -4.55 13.54 12.83
N HIS A 51 -5.43 13.35 13.81
CA HIS A 51 -6.83 13.05 13.51
C HIS A 51 -7.27 13.94 12.32
N PRO A 52 -8.01 13.44 11.31
CA PRO A 52 -8.73 14.36 10.43
C PRO A 52 -9.62 15.22 11.34
N ASP A 53 -9.43 16.55 11.31
CA ASP A 53 -10.22 17.48 12.13
C ASP A 53 -11.70 17.14 11.93
N PRO A 54 -12.41 16.68 12.98
CA PRO A 54 -13.80 16.23 12.86
C PRO A 54 -14.78 17.41 12.67
N GLY A 55 -14.28 18.60 12.32
CA GLY A 55 -15.01 19.86 12.34
C GLY A 55 -14.85 20.74 11.10
N VAL A 56 -14.35 20.23 9.97
CA VAL A 56 -14.34 21.01 8.72
C VAL A 56 -15.66 20.74 7.97
N PRO A 57 -16.67 21.62 8.06
CA PRO A 57 -17.90 21.42 7.31
C PRO A 57 -17.60 21.55 5.81
N VAL A 58 -18.19 20.66 5.01
CA VAL A 58 -17.92 20.47 3.56
C VAL A 58 -18.09 21.76 2.74
N ASN A 59 -18.85 22.73 3.26
CA ASN A 59 -19.03 24.07 2.69
C ASN A 59 -17.80 24.98 2.79
N THR A 60 -16.68 24.53 3.37
CA THR A 60 -15.42 25.28 3.46
C THR A 60 -14.30 24.75 2.57
N LEU A 61 -14.58 23.74 1.73
CA LEU A 61 -13.61 23.21 0.78
C LEU A 61 -13.23 24.25 -0.28
N VAL A 62 -11.93 24.41 -0.51
CA VAL A 62 -11.37 25.30 -1.53
C VAL A 62 -11.12 24.51 -2.81
N GLY A 63 -11.82 24.91 -3.88
CA GLY A 63 -11.62 24.35 -5.20
C GLY A 63 -10.24 24.68 -5.77
N CYS A 64 -9.59 23.70 -6.39
CA CYS A 64 -8.36 23.95 -7.10
C CYS A 64 -8.58 24.92 -8.27
N PRO A 65 -7.79 26.00 -8.40
CA PRO A 65 -7.96 26.98 -9.49
C PRO A 65 -7.59 26.41 -10.87
N ASN A 66 -6.90 25.26 -10.91
CA ASN A 66 -6.65 24.57 -12.16
C ASN A 66 -7.93 23.83 -12.60
N THR A 67 -8.59 24.35 -13.63
CA THR A 67 -9.85 23.82 -14.18
C THR A 67 -9.73 22.40 -14.72
N ARG A 68 -8.53 21.93 -15.08
CA ARG A 68 -8.28 20.53 -15.47
C ARG A 68 -8.19 19.58 -14.28
N CYS A 69 -8.00 20.11 -13.06
CA CYS A 69 -7.82 19.31 -11.84
C CYS A 69 -9.14 19.12 -11.09
N GLY A 70 -9.85 20.23 -10.82
CA GLY A 70 -11.16 20.22 -10.14
C GLY A 70 -11.17 19.65 -8.72
N TYR A 71 -10.02 19.38 -8.12
CA TYR A 71 -9.93 18.76 -6.80
C TYR A 71 -10.31 19.75 -5.68
N LEU A 72 -11.13 19.29 -4.74
CA LEU A 72 -11.53 20.04 -3.54
C LEU A 72 -10.51 19.80 -2.42
N ASN A 73 -9.96 20.87 -1.87
CA ASN A 73 -8.95 20.84 -0.81
C ASN A 73 -9.53 21.40 0.50
N PRO A 74 -9.00 21.02 1.67
CA PRO A 74 -9.38 21.64 2.94
C PRO A 74 -9.02 23.14 2.95
N PRO A 75 -9.76 23.99 3.70
CA PRO A 75 -9.57 25.44 3.69
C PRO A 75 -8.17 25.89 4.13
N GLN A 76 -7.51 25.13 5.01
CA GLN A 76 -6.15 25.44 5.45
C GLN A 76 -5.06 25.10 4.42
N ALA A 77 -5.38 24.43 3.31
CA ALA A 77 -4.40 24.02 2.32
C ALA A 77 -3.86 25.22 1.53
N ARG A 78 -2.53 25.36 1.45
CA ARG A 78 -1.86 26.37 0.61
C ARG A 78 -1.63 25.89 -0.83
N TYR A 79 -1.60 24.58 -1.04
CA TYR A 79 -1.35 23.93 -2.33
C TYR A 79 -2.33 22.78 -2.54
N CYS A 80 -2.67 22.53 -3.81
CA CYS A 80 -3.56 21.44 -4.19
C CYS A 80 -2.87 20.08 -3.98
N ALA A 81 -3.50 19.19 -3.22
CA ALA A 81 -2.96 17.86 -2.94
C ALA A 81 -2.86 16.96 -4.20
N ARG A 82 -3.63 17.26 -5.25
CA ARG A 82 -3.62 16.49 -6.50
C ARG A 82 -2.60 16.98 -7.52
N CYS A 83 -2.53 18.30 -7.75
CA CYS A 83 -1.73 18.86 -8.85
C CYS A 83 -0.66 19.87 -8.42
N GLY A 84 -0.50 20.12 -7.12
CA GLY A 84 0.51 21.03 -6.58
C GLY A 84 0.27 22.52 -6.84
N SER A 85 -0.78 22.88 -7.60
CA SER A 85 -1.09 24.29 -7.87
C SER A 85 -1.42 25.04 -6.58
N ARG A 86 -0.90 26.26 -6.44
CA ARG A 86 -1.17 27.13 -5.29
C ARG A 86 -2.68 27.44 -5.21
N LEU A 87 -3.27 27.23 -4.04
CA LEU A 87 -4.66 27.55 -3.78
C LEU A 87 -4.75 29.05 -3.48
N ARG A 88 -5.75 29.71 -4.07
CA ARG A 88 -6.09 31.10 -3.76
C ARG A 88 -7.08 31.01 -2.60
N GLY A 89 -6.57 31.18 -1.38
CA GLY A 89 -7.40 31.30 -0.18
C GLY A 89 -8.21 32.59 -0.19
#